data_AF-A0A934J631-F1
#
_entry.id   AF-A0A934J631-F1
#
_cell.length_a   1.000
_cell.length_b   1.000
_cell.length_c   1.000
_cell.angle_alpha   90.00
_cell.angle_beta   90.00
_cell.angle_gamma   90.00
#
_symmetry.space_group_name_H-M   'P 1'
#
loop_
_entity.id
_entity.type
_entity.pdbx_description
1 polymer ?
#
loop_
_entity_poly.entity_id
_entity_poly.type
_entity_poly.pdbx_seq_one_letter_code
_entity_poly.pdbx_strand_id
1 'polypeptide(L)'
;MTNDELFETVQQAQYGERQAMQKIIEAYYPLIRKQTRTLDPSTSKDFEQTIIEKIVRAVHNYDITSLPDFITFCQANTQPE
;
A
#
# COMPACT_ATOMS: atom_id res chain seq x y z
N MET A 1 10.78 4.14 4.72
CA MET A 1 9.50 3.76 5.34
C MET A 1 9.72 2.41 5.98
N THR A 2 9.60 2.35 7.30
CA THR A 2 9.61 1.09 8.05
C THR A 2 8.25 0.39 7.91
N ASN A 3 8.13 -0.86 8.35
CA ASN A 3 6.87 -1.61 8.25
C ASN A 3 5.75 -0.97 9.09
N ASP A 4 6.08 -0.49 10.30
CA ASP A 4 5.12 0.14 11.20
C ASP A 4 4.61 1.46 10.61
N GLU A 5 5.53 2.28 10.05
CA GLU A 5 5.17 3.51 9.33
C GLU A 5 4.28 3.24 8.12
N LEU A 6 4.54 2.15 7.37
CA LEU A 6 3.72 1.77 6.22
C LEU A 6 2.32 1.36 6.66
N PHE A 7 2.18 0.57 7.73
CA PHE A 7 0.88 0.14 8.25
C PHE A 7 0.02 1.32 8.67
N GLU A 8 0.57 2.25 9.47
CA GLU A 8 -0.11 3.48 9.85
C GLU A 8 -0.49 4.31 8.62
N THR A 9 0.42 4.44 7.65
CA THR A 9 0.16 5.21 6.42
C THR A 9 -0.97 4.57 5.60
N VAL A 10 -1.01 3.24 5.49
CA VAL A 10 -2.10 2.51 4.81
C VAL A 10 -3.43 2.73 5.53
N GLN A 11 -3.45 2.62 6.85
CA GLN A 11 -4.64 2.86 7.66
C GLN A 11 -5.17 4.30 7.45
N GLN A 12 -4.31 5.31 7.56
CA GLN A 12 -4.69 6.71 7.33
C GLN A 12 -5.23 6.91 5.90
N ALA A 13 -4.56 6.34 4.90
CA ALA A 13 -4.99 6.44 3.50
C ALA A 13 -6.39 5.84 3.28
N GLN A 14 -6.71 4.72 3.94
CA GLN A 14 -8.04 4.10 3.88
C GLN A 14 -9.12 4.97 4.54
N TYR A 15 -8.78 5.74 5.58
CA TYR A 15 -9.68 6.71 6.21
C TYR A 15 -9.88 8.00 5.39
N GLY A 16 -9.24 8.13 4.22
CA GLY A 16 -9.41 9.26 3.32
C GLY A 16 -8.35 10.35 3.45
N GLU A 17 -7.29 10.14 4.25
CA GLU A 17 -6.13 11.04 4.33
C GLU A 17 -5.37 11.04 3.01
N ARG A 18 -5.62 12.05 2.17
CA ARG A 18 -5.00 12.18 0.85
C ARG A 18 -3.48 12.23 0.92
N GLN A 19 -2.92 12.84 1.96
CA GLN A 19 -1.47 12.92 2.14
C GLN A 19 -0.85 11.55 2.42
N ALA A 20 -1.56 10.66 3.10
CA ALA A 20 -1.10 9.30 3.36
C ALA A 20 -1.07 8.47 2.06
N MET A 21 -2.12 8.56 1.23
CA MET A 21 -2.14 7.93 -0.09
C MET A 21 -1.00 8.45 -0.98
N GLN A 22 -0.78 9.77 -0.98
CA GLN A 22 0.30 10.40 -1.73
C GLN A 22 1.68 9.88 -1.29
N LYS A 23 1.93 9.75 0.02
CA LYS A 23 3.18 9.17 0.56
C LYS A 23 3.40 7.74 0.09
N ILE A 24 2.35 6.93 0.02
CA ILE A 24 2.45 5.55 -0.50
C ILE A 24 2.86 5.60 -1.97
N ILE A 25 2.17 6.39 -2.80
CA ILE A 25 2.48 6.53 -4.23
C ILE A 25 3.93 7.01 -4.42
N GLU A 26 4.37 7.98 -3.63
CA GLU A 26 5.72 8.52 -3.69
C GLU A 26 6.81 7.50 -3.39
N ALA A 27 6.55 6.56 -2.48
CA ALA A 27 7.47 5.45 -2.21
C ALA A 27 7.66 4.53 -3.43
N TYR A 28 6.67 4.42 -4.32
CA TYR A 28 6.73 3.60 -5.53
C TYR A 28 7.22 4.36 -6.78
N TYR A 29 7.20 5.70 -6.79
CA TYR A 29 7.63 6.50 -7.96
C TYR A 29 9.00 6.11 -8.54
N PRO A 30 10.06 5.86 -7.73
CA PRO A 30 11.35 5.46 -8.27
C PRO A 30 11.29 4.17 -9.10
N LEU A 31 10.47 3.20 -8.66
CA LEU A 31 10.27 1.93 -9.36
C LEU A 31 9.44 2.11 -10.63
N ILE A 32 8.37 2.90 -10.55
CA ILE A 32 7.51 3.21 -11.68
C ILE A 32 8.32 3.91 -12.78
N ARG A 33 9.04 4.99 -12.43
CA ARG A 33 9.86 5.76 -13.37
C ARG A 33 10.98 4.94 -14.00
N LYS A 34 11.54 3.98 -13.26
CA LYS A 34 12.56 3.07 -13.80
C LYS A 34 11.99 2.24 -14.96
N GLN A 35 10.75 1.78 -14.84
CA GLN A 35 10.09 0.97 -15.88
C GLN A 35 9.60 1.80 -17.07
N THR A 36 9.27 3.08 -16.85
CA THR A 36 8.77 3.94 -17.92
C THR A 36 9.84 4.67 -18.71
N ARG A 37 11.12 4.61 -18.27
CA ARG A 37 12.24 5.36 -18.88
C ARG A 37 12.44 5.11 -20.37
N THR A 38 12.07 3.94 -20.88
CA THR A 38 12.25 3.56 -22.28
C THR A 38 10.98 3.70 -23.12
N LEU A 39 9.88 4.13 -22.51
CA LEU A 39 8.60 4.32 -23.19
C LEU A 39 8.53 5.71 -23.81
N ASP A 40 7.69 5.87 -24.83
CA ASP A 40 7.34 7.20 -25.31
C ASP A 40 6.53 7.98 -24.27
N PRO A 41 6.49 9.32 -24.32
CA PRO A 41 5.86 10.13 -23.29
C PRO A 41 4.36 9.86 -23.06
N SER A 42 3.61 9.45 -24.09
CA SER A 42 2.18 9.15 -23.95
C SER A 42 1.99 7.85 -23.19
N THR A 43 2.63 6.78 -23.69
CA THR A 43 2.58 5.46 -23.06
C THR A 43 3.16 5.48 -21.65
N SER A 44 4.21 6.28 -21.40
CA SER A 44 4.78 6.49 -20.07
C SER A 44 3.72 7.03 -19.10
N LYS A 45 2.98 8.08 -19.48
CA LYS A 45 1.94 8.68 -18.63
C LYS A 45 0.79 7.71 -18.37
N ASP A 46 0.33 7.02 -19.41
CA ASP A 46 -0.77 6.06 -19.29
C ASP A 46 -0.36 4.88 -18.40
N PHE A 47 0.88 4.41 -18.52
CA PHE A 47 1.44 3.38 -17.65
C PHE A 47 1.55 3.86 -16.20
N GLU A 48 2.10 5.05 -15.97
CA GLU A 48 2.20 5.66 -14.62
C GLU A 48 0.83 5.73 -13.95
N GLN A 49 -0.16 6.28 -14.66
CA GLN A 49 -1.54 6.39 -14.18
C GLN A 49 -2.14 5.02 -13.86
N THR A 50 -1.97 4.03 -14.75
CA THR A 50 -2.47 2.66 -14.53
C THR A 50 -1.88 2.03 -13.29
N ILE A 51 -0.58 2.20 -13.04
CA ILE A 51 0.07 1.66 -11.84
C ILE A 51 -0.41 2.38 -10.59
N ILE A 52 -0.53 3.71 -10.62
CA ILE A 52 -1.06 4.50 -9.51
C ILE A 52 -2.48 4.02 -9.14
N GLU A 53 -3.36 3.82 -10.12
CA GLU A 53 -4.71 3.30 -9.87
C GLU A 53 -4.71 1.92 -9.23
N LYS A 54 -3.79 1.04 -9.65
CA LYS A 54 -3.63 -0.28 -9.04
C LYS A 54 -3.15 -0.19 -7.59
N ILE A 55 -2.23 0.73 -7.29
CA ILE A 55 -1.76 0.98 -5.92
C ILE A 55 -2.93 1.47 -5.06
N VAL A 56 -3.69 2.47 -5.53
CA VAL A 56 -4.85 3.00 -4.81
C VAL A 56 -5.87 1.91 -4.50
N ARG A 57 -6.21 1.07 -5.50
CA ARG A 57 -7.12 -0.07 -5.29
C ARG A 57 -6.56 -1.10 -4.31
N ALA A 58 -5.27 -1.40 -4.39
CA ALA A 58 -4.62 -2.33 -3.47
C ALA A 58 -4.67 -1.81 -2.03
N VAL A 59 -4.39 -0.52 -1.82
CA VAL A 59 -4.50 0.13 -0.50
C VAL A 59 -5.93 0.06 0.02
N HIS A 60 -6.95 0.38 -0.78
CA HIS A 60 -8.34 0.31 -0.31
C HIS A 60 -8.84 -1.11 -0.02
N ASN A 61 -8.36 -2.11 -0.77
CA ASN A 61 -8.77 -3.49 -0.60
C ASN A 61 -7.93 -4.26 0.44
N TYR A 62 -6.85 -3.65 0.95
CA TYR A 62 -6.01 -4.28 1.96
C TYR A 62 -6.78 -4.39 3.27
N ASP A 63 -6.90 -5.61 3.78
CA ASP A 63 -7.60 -5.85 5.03
C ASP A 63 -6.68 -5.55 6.22
N ILE A 64 -6.87 -4.38 6.82
CA ILE A 64 -6.15 -3.98 8.05
C ILE A 64 -6.81 -4.53 9.32
N THR A 65 -8.04 -5.05 9.24
CA THR A 65 -8.84 -5.44 10.41
C THR A 65 -8.73 -6.92 10.75
N SER A 66 -8.37 -7.78 9.79
CA SER A 66 -8.12 -9.20 10.04
C SER A 66 -6.72 -9.52 10.57
N LEU A 67 -5.86 -8.52 10.80
CA LEU A 67 -4.65 -8.73 11.58
C LEU A 67 -5.05 -9.07 13.01
N PRO A 68 -4.85 -10.32 13.48
CA PRO A 68 -5.22 -10.66 14.84
C PRO A 68 -4.39 -9.78 15.77
N ASP A 69 -5.07 -9.08 16.68
CA ASP A 69 -4.37 -8.39 17.74
C ASP A 69 -3.53 -9.40 18.53
N PHE A 70 -2.50 -8.92 19.22
CA PHE A 70 -1.57 -9.78 19.95
C PHE A 70 -2.28 -10.78 20.86
N ILE A 71 -3.40 -10.36 21.47
CA ILE A 71 -4.21 -11.18 22.38
C ILE A 71 -4.91 -12.31 21.60
N THR A 72 -5.55 -11.98 20.48
CA THR A 72 -6.24 -12.92 19.59
C THR A 72 -5.26 -13.92 18.99
N PHE A 73 -4.06 -13.47 18.62
CA PHE A 73 -2.98 -14.32 18.12
C PHE A 73 -2.50 -15.31 19.19
N CYS A 74 -2.28 -14.84 20.43
CA CYS A 74 -1.88 -15.70 21.54
C CYS A 74 -2.96 -16.75 21.85
N GLN A 75 -4.24 -16.37 21.86
CA GLN A 75 -5.37 -17.28 22.10
C GLN A 75 -5.52 -18.34 21.01
N ALA A 76 -5.34 -17.98 19.73
CA ALA A 76 -5.40 -18.93 18.62
C ALA A 76 -4.29 -19.99 18.67
N ASN A 77 -3.14 -19.67 19.27
CA ASN A 77 -1.98 -20.56 19.40
C ASN A 77 -1.81 -21.16 20.81
N THR A 78 -2.75 -20.94 21.71
CA THR A 78 -2.86 -21.64 22.99
C THR A 78 -4.05 -22.60 22.96
N GLN A 79 -3.99 -23.61 22.09
CA GLN A 79 -4.75 -24.84 22.35
C GLN A 79 -3.91 -25.74 23.26
N PRO A 80 -4.41 -26.17 24.43
CA PRO A 80 -3.82 -27.29 25.14
C PRO A 80 -4.13 -28.58 24.37
N GLU A 81 -3.08 -29.37 24.08
CA GLU A 81 -3.21 -30.77 23.64
C GLU A 81 -3.94 -31.62 24.71
#